data_AF-A0A0S8BLA4-F1
#
_entry.id   AF-A0A0S8BLA4-F1
#
_cell.length_a   1.000
_cell.length_b   1.000
_cell.length_c   1.000
_cell.angle_alpha   90.00
_cell.angle_beta   90.00
_cell.angle_gamma   90.00
#
_symmetry.space_group_name_H-M   'P 1'
#
loop_
_entity.id
_entity.type
_entity.pdbx_description
1 polymer ?
#
loop_
_entity_poly.entity_id
_entity_poly.type
_entity_poly.pdbx_seq_one_letter_code
_entity_poly.pdbx_strand_id
1 'polypeptide(L)'
;MQKFAFVDESGTTPDNIRLEPGKYVADATEGNELLMKMVHAAGDTPQFAALVNSADSPMKLYSVEQWAVDPKSSDGKCYMVVKEVEAPVVRLEQKMNFAIAAMGNLYDNEEFKAWASNWVSKSDRSAETALRMNAIAKEEMDGIQALVDMGIHTGGSHEEMAQQKDMFARVDAVTRAAALSIDPSKSDKEVVELVSQALDNIQRFSDKTNLADLANLICND
;
A
#
# COMPACT_ATOMS: atom_id res chain seq x y z
N MET A 1 7.52 -11.57 -15.25
CA MET A 1 6.94 -10.77 -14.15
C MET A 1 5.45 -10.69 -14.37
N GLN A 2 4.64 -10.83 -13.32
CA GLN A 2 3.19 -10.66 -13.38
C GLN A 2 2.79 -9.59 -12.37
N LYS A 3 1.88 -8.71 -12.76
CA LYS A 3 1.32 -7.66 -11.91
C LYS A 3 -0.20 -7.60 -12.10
N PHE A 4 -0.89 -7.05 -11.11
CA PHE A 4 -2.35 -6.89 -11.11
C PHE A 4 -2.68 -5.43 -10.89
N ALA A 5 -3.48 -4.82 -11.76
CA ALA A 5 -3.82 -3.42 -11.65
C ALA A 5 -5.29 -3.15 -11.90
N PHE A 6 -5.86 -2.27 -11.07
CA PHE A 6 -7.19 -1.75 -11.28
C PHE A 6 -7.17 -0.64 -12.32
N VAL A 7 -8.18 -0.67 -13.18
CA VAL A 7 -8.44 0.37 -14.17
C VAL A 7 -9.88 0.82 -14.09
N ASP A 8 -10.10 2.09 -14.42
CA ASP A 8 -11.45 2.64 -14.57
C ASP A 8 -12.18 2.07 -15.80
N GLU A 9 -13.41 2.56 -16.04
CA GLU A 9 -14.23 2.14 -17.17
C GLU A 9 -13.58 2.41 -18.54
N SER A 10 -12.64 3.37 -18.62
CA SER A 10 -11.89 3.70 -19.83
C SER A 10 -10.64 2.83 -20.03
N GLY A 11 -10.33 1.96 -19.07
CA GLY A 11 -9.11 1.16 -19.06
C GLY A 11 -7.89 1.94 -18.55
N THR A 12 -8.07 3.03 -17.81
CA THR A 12 -6.98 3.88 -17.32
C THR A 12 -6.69 3.59 -15.84
N THR A 13 -5.41 3.40 -15.50
CA THR A 13 -4.93 3.23 -14.12
C THR A 13 -4.88 4.58 -13.38
N PRO A 14 -4.77 4.59 -12.04
CA PRO A 14 -4.46 5.79 -11.26
C PRO A 14 -3.19 6.52 -11.73
N ASP A 15 -2.21 5.77 -12.25
CA ASP A 15 -0.97 6.28 -12.85
C ASP A 15 -1.16 6.88 -14.27
N ASN A 16 -2.41 7.05 -14.74
CA ASN A 16 -2.76 7.53 -16.07
C ASN A 16 -2.17 6.66 -17.20
N ILE A 17 -2.09 5.34 -16.96
CA ILE A 17 -1.65 4.35 -17.94
C ILE A 17 -2.88 3.64 -18.49
N ARG A 18 -3.07 3.69 -19.80
CA ARG A 18 -4.15 2.97 -20.47
C ARG A 18 -3.73 1.52 -20.72
N LEU A 19 -4.54 0.59 -20.22
CA LEU A 19 -4.40 -0.84 -20.44
C LEU A 19 -5.62 -1.34 -21.21
N GLU A 20 -5.38 -2.27 -22.13
CA GLU A 20 -6.43 -2.97 -22.85
C GLU A 20 -6.10 -4.47 -22.89
N PRO A 21 -7.10 -5.36 -22.85
CA PRO A 21 -6.85 -6.79 -23.01
C PRO A 21 -6.21 -7.08 -24.37
N GLY A 22 -5.12 -7.84 -24.38
CA GLY A 22 -4.38 -8.07 -25.61
C GLY A 22 -3.03 -8.75 -25.42
N LYS A 23 -2.38 -9.01 -26.55
CA LYS A 23 -0.99 -9.48 -26.62
C LYS A 23 -0.18 -8.43 -27.33
N TYR A 24 0.89 -8.00 -26.70
CA TYR A 24 1.75 -6.92 -27.16
C TYR A 24 3.18 -7.42 -27.28
N VAL A 25 3.90 -6.85 -28.24
CA VAL A 25 5.33 -7.02 -28.41
C VAL A 25 5.93 -5.63 -28.40
N ALA A 26 6.82 -5.39 -27.45
CA ALA A 26 7.55 -4.14 -27.32
C ALA A 26 9.05 -4.44 -27.31
N ASP A 27 9.86 -3.41 -27.52
CA ASP A 27 11.29 -3.51 -27.23
C ASP A 27 11.49 -3.74 -25.71
N ALA A 28 12.52 -4.51 -25.34
CA ALA A 28 12.70 -4.94 -23.95
C ALA A 28 12.85 -3.77 -22.97
N THR A 29 13.41 -2.65 -23.42
CA THR A 29 13.51 -1.40 -22.64
C THR A 29 12.13 -0.79 -22.39
N GLU A 30 11.33 -0.58 -23.44
CA GLU A 30 10.00 0.03 -23.34
C GLU A 30 9.00 -0.83 -22.56
N GLY A 31 9.03 -2.14 -22.75
CA GLY A 31 8.15 -3.06 -22.03
C GLY A 31 8.43 -3.07 -20.52
N ASN A 32 9.71 -3.05 -20.12
CA ASN A 32 10.10 -3.02 -18.71
C ASN A 32 9.74 -1.68 -18.04
N GLU A 33 9.80 -0.58 -18.79
CA GLU A 33 9.36 0.72 -18.30
C GLU A 33 7.86 0.78 -17.98
N LEU A 34 7.00 0.06 -18.71
CA LEU A 34 5.55 0.11 -18.46
C LEU A 34 5.19 -0.40 -17.06
N LEU A 35 5.66 -1.59 -16.69
CA LEU A 35 5.40 -2.14 -15.36
C LEU A 35 6.08 -1.34 -14.25
N MET A 36 7.24 -0.73 -14.52
CA MET A 36 7.90 0.16 -13.56
C MET A 36 7.17 1.50 -13.38
N LYS A 37 6.42 1.97 -14.39
CA LYS A 37 5.61 3.21 -14.30
C LYS A 37 4.29 3.00 -13.54
N MET A 38 3.81 1.77 -13.41
CA MET A 38 2.58 1.43 -12.67
C MET A 38 2.82 1.29 -11.15
N VAL A 39 3.53 2.24 -10.55
CA VAL A 39 3.97 2.14 -9.14
C VAL A 39 2.80 2.14 -8.17
N HIS A 40 1.76 2.95 -8.42
CA HIS A 40 0.62 3.11 -7.53
C HIS A 40 -0.51 2.12 -7.88
N ALA A 41 -0.59 1.72 -9.14
CA ALA A 41 -1.69 0.90 -9.66
C ALA A 41 -1.46 -0.61 -9.56
N ALA A 42 -0.22 -1.08 -9.41
CA ALA A 42 0.12 -2.50 -9.54
C ALA A 42 0.40 -3.19 -8.20
N GLY A 43 -0.26 -4.32 -7.95
CA GLY A 43 0.09 -5.29 -6.91
C GLY A 43 0.73 -6.56 -7.50
N ASP A 44 1.54 -7.25 -6.71
CA ASP A 44 2.11 -8.56 -7.06
C ASP A 44 1.08 -9.70 -7.01
N THR A 45 0.00 -9.51 -6.27
CA THR A 45 -1.13 -10.44 -6.18
C THR A 45 -2.44 -9.68 -6.36
N PRO A 46 -3.52 -10.36 -6.81
CA PRO A 46 -4.81 -9.69 -6.96
C PRO A 46 -5.38 -9.23 -5.61
N GLN A 47 -5.10 -9.96 -4.52
CA GLN A 47 -5.48 -9.57 -3.16
C GLN A 47 -4.77 -8.28 -2.74
N PHE A 48 -3.46 -8.19 -2.96
CA PHE A 48 -2.70 -6.99 -2.64
C PHE A 48 -3.19 -5.78 -3.44
N ALA A 49 -3.40 -5.95 -4.75
CA ALA A 49 -3.97 -4.90 -5.60
C ALA A 49 -5.35 -4.44 -5.10
N ALA A 50 -6.19 -5.36 -4.62
CA ALA A 50 -7.52 -5.03 -4.10
C ALA A 50 -7.49 -4.32 -2.74
N LEU A 51 -6.54 -4.66 -1.88
CA LEU A 51 -6.36 -4.02 -0.57
C LEU A 51 -5.89 -2.57 -0.69
N VAL A 52 -4.97 -2.28 -1.62
CA VAL A 52 -4.40 -0.94 -1.82
C VAL A 52 -5.21 -0.05 -2.77
N ASN A 53 -6.18 -0.61 -3.49
CA ASN A 53 -7.05 0.19 -4.34
C ASN A 53 -7.88 1.18 -3.50
N SER A 54 -7.73 2.46 -3.80
CA SER A 54 -8.41 3.58 -3.13
C SER A 54 -9.72 4.00 -3.81
N ALA A 55 -10.08 3.39 -4.93
CA ALA A 55 -11.23 3.81 -5.69
C ALA A 55 -12.57 3.32 -5.12
N ASP A 56 -13.51 4.25 -5.03
CA ASP A 56 -14.91 4.03 -4.68
C ASP A 56 -15.80 3.70 -5.90
N SER A 57 -15.22 3.63 -7.09
CA SER A 57 -15.93 3.35 -8.34
C SER A 57 -15.77 1.89 -8.78
N PRO A 58 -16.73 1.36 -9.57
CA PRO A 58 -16.55 0.05 -10.20
C PRO A 58 -15.32 0.08 -11.10
N MET A 59 -14.35 -0.78 -10.77
CA MET A 59 -13.10 -0.93 -11.51
C MET A 59 -12.93 -2.34 -12.01
N LYS A 60 -12.20 -2.47 -13.13
CA LYS A 60 -11.79 -3.76 -13.66
C LYS A 60 -10.40 -4.11 -13.16
N LEU A 61 -10.16 -5.36 -12.82
CA LEU A 61 -8.83 -5.85 -12.47
C LEU A 61 -8.19 -6.50 -13.68
N TYR A 62 -7.03 -5.98 -14.09
CA TYR A 62 -6.25 -6.58 -15.17
C TYR A 62 -5.00 -7.27 -14.62
N SER A 63 -4.72 -8.46 -15.14
CA SER A 63 -3.44 -9.14 -14.98
C SER A 63 -2.54 -8.79 -16.16
N VAL A 64 -1.34 -8.28 -15.85
CA VAL A 64 -0.31 -7.91 -16.82
C VAL A 64 0.86 -8.88 -16.64
N GLU A 65 1.01 -9.81 -17.57
CA GLU A 65 2.11 -10.76 -17.63
C GLU A 65 3.16 -10.27 -18.63
N GLN A 66 4.42 -10.18 -18.21
CA GLN A 66 5.53 -9.72 -19.02
C GLN A 66 6.70 -10.71 -18.98
N TRP A 67 7.27 -11.04 -20.14
CA TRP A 67 8.52 -11.80 -20.22
C TRP A 67 9.39 -11.32 -21.38
N ALA A 68 10.70 -11.31 -21.15
CA ALA A 68 11.70 -11.05 -22.18
C ALA A 68 12.14 -12.38 -22.79
N VAL A 69 12.23 -12.45 -24.12
CA VAL A 69 12.67 -13.68 -24.82
C VAL A 69 14.20 -13.82 -24.83
N ASP A 70 14.93 -12.70 -24.81
CA ASP A 70 16.38 -12.71 -24.60
C ASP A 70 16.82 -11.39 -23.91
N PRO A 71 17.11 -11.40 -22.60
CA PRO A 71 17.52 -10.21 -21.87
C PRO A 71 18.98 -9.79 -22.15
N LYS A 72 19.76 -10.56 -22.94
CA LYS A 72 21.18 -10.30 -23.20
C LYS A 72 21.48 -9.77 -24.60
N SER A 73 20.50 -9.75 -25.51
CA SER A 73 20.67 -9.17 -26.84
C SER A 73 20.11 -7.75 -26.90
N SER A 74 20.78 -6.87 -27.65
CA SER A 74 20.34 -5.49 -27.90
C SER A 74 19.02 -5.40 -28.67
N ASP A 75 18.56 -6.51 -29.26
CA ASP A 75 17.29 -6.66 -29.98
C ASP A 75 16.23 -7.42 -29.14
N GLY A 76 16.42 -7.45 -27.82
CA GLY A 76 15.55 -8.16 -26.90
C GLY A 76 14.10 -7.71 -27.06
N LYS A 77 13.22 -8.63 -27.45
CA LYS A 77 11.77 -8.40 -27.47
C LYS A 77 11.18 -8.74 -26.13
N CYS A 78 10.28 -7.88 -25.68
CA CYS A 78 9.42 -8.11 -24.54
C CYS A 78 8.01 -8.45 -25.02
N TYR A 79 7.50 -9.57 -24.55
CA TYR A 79 6.12 -9.98 -24.76
C TYR A 79 5.33 -9.60 -23.51
N MET A 80 4.17 -8.99 -23.74
CA MET A 80 3.25 -8.60 -22.70
C MET A 80 1.86 -9.12 -23.02
N VAL A 81 1.19 -9.66 -22.02
CA VAL A 81 -0.18 -10.13 -22.13
C VAL A 81 -1.01 -9.48 -21.04
N VAL A 82 -2.05 -8.78 -21.45
CA VAL A 82 -3.01 -8.14 -20.54
C VAL A 82 -4.31 -8.93 -20.62
N LYS A 83 -4.81 -9.37 -19.47
CA LYS A 83 -6.08 -10.11 -19.34
C LYS A 83 -6.94 -9.45 -18.29
N GLU A 84 -8.22 -9.25 -18.59
CA GLU A 84 -9.20 -8.97 -17.54
C GLU A 84 -9.37 -10.22 -16.67
N VAL A 85 -9.29 -10.04 -15.36
CA VAL A 85 -9.45 -11.10 -14.36
C VAL A 85 -10.49 -10.68 -13.33
N GLU A 86 -11.04 -11.66 -12.61
CA GLU A 86 -12.00 -11.37 -11.55
C GLU A 86 -11.32 -10.63 -10.40
N ALA A 87 -11.92 -9.51 -9.98
CA ALA A 87 -11.45 -8.72 -8.85
C ALA A 87 -11.81 -9.41 -7.52
N PRO A 88 -10.85 -9.64 -6.61
CA PRO A 88 -11.16 -10.15 -5.29
C PRO A 88 -12.08 -9.19 -4.54
N VAL A 89 -13.09 -9.73 -3.86
CA VAL A 89 -13.93 -8.96 -2.96
C VAL A 89 -13.23 -8.83 -1.62
N VAL A 90 -12.82 -7.62 -1.27
CA VAL A 90 -12.13 -7.31 -0.02
C VAL A 90 -13.03 -6.46 0.87
N ARG A 91 -13.19 -6.87 2.13
CA ARG A 91 -13.99 -6.13 3.13
C ARG A 91 -13.17 -4.99 3.74
N LEU A 92 -13.85 -3.97 4.26
CA LEU A 92 -13.20 -2.88 4.99
C LEU A 92 -12.35 -3.39 6.17
N GLU A 93 -12.84 -4.39 6.91
CA GLU A 93 -12.06 -5.02 7.99
C GLU A 93 -10.74 -5.61 7.49
N GLN A 94 -10.73 -6.24 6.32
CA GLN A 94 -9.51 -6.80 5.73
C GLN A 94 -8.56 -5.70 5.28
N LYS A 95 -9.06 -4.62 4.66
CA LYS A 95 -8.25 -3.43 4.32
C LYS A 95 -7.62 -2.80 5.56
N MET A 96 -8.39 -2.67 6.64
CA MET A 96 -7.92 -2.11 7.90
C MET A 96 -6.87 -3.01 8.57
N ASN A 97 -7.11 -4.32 8.65
CA ASN A 97 -6.13 -5.26 9.20
C ASN A 97 -4.83 -5.23 8.39
N PHE A 98 -4.93 -5.13 7.05
CA PHE A 98 -3.76 -5.00 6.19
C PHE A 98 -3.00 -3.71 6.43
N ALA A 99 -3.68 -2.56 6.51
CA ALA A 99 -3.04 -1.30 6.81
C ALA A 99 -2.31 -1.32 8.16
N ILE A 100 -2.95 -1.85 9.21
CA ILE A 100 -2.37 -1.94 10.56
C ILE A 100 -1.15 -2.86 10.56
N ALA A 101 -1.28 -4.05 9.97
CA ALA A 101 -0.17 -4.99 9.91
C ALA A 101 1.00 -4.46 9.06
N ALA A 102 0.71 -3.80 7.95
CA ALA A 102 1.73 -3.21 7.09
C ALA A 102 2.47 -2.08 7.82
N MET A 103 1.75 -1.19 8.50
CA MET A 103 2.39 -0.17 9.35
C MET A 103 3.16 -0.78 10.50
N GLY A 104 2.68 -1.88 11.10
CA GLY A 104 3.41 -2.64 12.11
C GLY A 104 4.77 -3.12 11.61
N ASN A 105 4.85 -3.58 10.36
CA ASN A 105 6.11 -4.03 9.77
C ASN A 105 7.03 -2.88 9.32
N LEU A 106 6.48 -1.70 9.03
CA LEU A 106 7.21 -0.59 8.44
C LEU A 106 7.66 0.48 9.43
N TYR A 107 6.89 0.69 10.49
CA TYR A 107 7.19 1.67 11.53
C TYR A 107 8.05 1.02 12.61
N ASP A 108 9.24 1.60 12.85
CA ASP A 108 10.21 1.04 13.76
C ASP A 108 9.93 1.38 15.23
N ASN A 109 8.79 0.90 15.74
CA ASN A 109 8.38 1.06 17.13
C ASN A 109 7.83 -0.27 17.66
N GLU A 110 8.48 -0.82 18.70
CA GLU A 110 8.13 -2.14 19.25
C GLU A 110 6.74 -2.17 19.92
N GLU A 111 6.32 -1.07 20.55
CA GLU A 111 4.97 -1.00 21.14
C GLU A 111 3.91 -0.99 20.03
N PHE A 112 4.16 -0.26 18.95
CA PHE A 112 3.28 -0.25 17.78
C PHE A 112 3.21 -1.62 17.09
N LYS A 113 4.34 -2.30 16.91
CA LYS A 113 4.42 -3.67 16.38
C LYS A 113 3.56 -4.63 17.22
N ALA A 114 3.69 -4.56 18.53
CA ALA A 114 2.90 -5.38 19.46
C ALA A 114 1.41 -5.06 19.36
N TRP A 115 1.03 -3.78 19.33
CA TRP A 115 -0.35 -3.35 19.14
C TRP A 115 -0.93 -3.85 17.81
N ALA A 116 -0.20 -3.71 16.71
CA ALA A 116 -0.65 -4.16 15.38
C ALA A 116 -0.92 -5.68 15.37
N SER A 117 -0.04 -6.48 15.99
CA SER A 117 -0.23 -7.92 16.16
C SER A 117 -1.46 -8.26 17.00
N ASN A 118 -1.68 -7.54 18.11
CA ASN A 118 -2.85 -7.72 18.97
C ASN A 118 -4.16 -7.35 18.26
N TRP A 119 -4.12 -6.31 17.43
CA TRP A 119 -5.27 -5.89 16.63
C TRP A 119 -5.68 -6.96 15.60
N VAL A 120 -4.70 -7.44 14.82
CA VAL A 120 -4.92 -8.44 13.76
C VAL A 120 -5.40 -9.76 14.38
N SER A 121 -4.79 -10.19 15.49
CA SER A 121 -5.20 -11.41 16.22
C SER A 121 -6.52 -11.29 16.98
N LYS A 122 -7.18 -10.11 16.96
CA LYS A 122 -8.42 -9.83 17.71
C LYS A 122 -8.25 -9.87 19.23
N SER A 123 -7.02 -9.85 19.73
CA SER A 123 -6.72 -9.89 21.17
C SER A 123 -7.03 -8.55 21.85
N ASP A 124 -6.79 -7.43 21.15
CA ASP A 124 -7.18 -6.09 21.58
C ASP A 124 -7.51 -5.21 20.37
N ARG A 125 -8.78 -4.79 20.26
CA ARG A 125 -9.28 -3.88 19.23
C ARG A 125 -9.98 -2.66 19.84
N SER A 126 -9.49 -2.19 20.99
CA SER A 126 -10.09 -1.04 21.65
C SER A 126 -9.67 0.28 20.97
N ALA A 127 -10.60 1.24 20.94
CA ALA A 127 -10.29 2.59 20.50
C ALA A 127 -9.25 3.26 21.40
N GLU A 128 -9.21 2.92 22.68
CA GLU A 128 -8.24 3.44 23.65
C GLU A 128 -6.80 3.08 23.27
N THR A 129 -6.52 1.81 22.95
CA THR A 129 -5.16 1.41 22.59
C THR A 129 -4.75 1.93 21.22
N ALA A 130 -5.69 2.05 20.27
CA ALA A 130 -5.44 2.73 19.00
C ALA A 130 -5.05 4.22 19.19
N LEU A 131 -5.80 4.96 20.03
CA LEU A 131 -5.49 6.35 20.33
C LEU A 131 -4.20 6.51 21.14
N ARG A 132 -3.86 5.54 22.00
CA ARG A 132 -2.56 5.52 22.69
C ARG A 132 -1.40 5.44 21.70
N MET A 133 -1.51 4.55 20.70
CA MET A 133 -0.46 4.42 19.66
C MET A 133 -0.33 5.70 18.84
N ASN A 134 -1.44 6.36 18.54
CA ASN A 134 -1.45 7.66 17.88
C ASN A 134 -0.68 8.72 18.70
N ALA A 135 -0.91 8.77 20.01
CA ALA A 135 -0.24 9.72 20.90
C ALA A 135 1.27 9.47 20.99
N ILE A 136 1.70 8.20 21.09
CA ILE A 136 3.12 7.83 21.11
C ILE A 136 3.82 8.26 19.82
N ALA A 137 3.21 7.97 18.66
CA ALA A 137 3.76 8.35 17.37
C ALA A 137 3.88 9.88 17.21
N LYS A 138 2.91 10.65 17.74
CA LYS A 138 2.97 12.11 17.77
C LYS A 138 4.07 12.64 18.67
N GLU A 139 4.21 12.09 19.88
CA GLU A 139 5.28 12.48 20.80
C GLU A 139 6.66 12.22 20.19
N GLU A 140 6.84 11.09 19.50
CA GLU A 140 8.08 10.78 18.79
C GLU A 140 8.36 11.80 17.67
N MET A 141 7.36 12.10 16.84
CA MET A 141 7.47 13.10 15.77
C MET A 141 7.80 14.50 16.32
N ASP A 142 7.14 14.93 17.38
CA ASP A 142 7.38 16.22 18.03
C ASP A 142 8.80 16.28 18.62
N GLY A 143 9.25 15.19 19.23
CA GLY A 143 10.62 15.06 19.73
C GLY A 143 11.66 15.17 18.62
N ILE A 144 11.45 14.50 17.48
CA ILE A 144 12.31 14.60 16.30
C ILE A 144 12.31 16.02 15.75
N GLN A 145 11.15 16.66 15.61
CA GLN A 145 11.05 18.01 15.08
C GLN A 145 11.74 19.03 16.01
N ALA A 146 11.63 18.87 17.33
CA ALA A 146 12.35 19.70 18.29
C ALA A 146 13.88 19.57 18.16
N LEU A 147 14.40 18.35 17.95
CA LEU A 147 15.83 18.12 17.70
C LEU A 147 16.29 18.83 16.42
N VAL A 148 15.50 18.73 15.35
CA VAL A 148 15.77 19.39 14.06
C VAL A 148 15.77 20.90 14.20
N ASP A 149 14.81 21.46 14.94
CA ASP A 149 14.71 22.91 15.20
C ASP A 149 15.92 23.43 16.03
N MET A 150 16.52 22.56 16.85
CA MET A 150 17.79 22.84 17.56
C MET A 150 19.03 22.65 16.67
N GLY A 151 18.88 22.31 15.39
CA GLY A 151 19.98 22.07 14.46
C GLY A 151 20.64 20.69 14.61
N ILE A 152 20.05 19.78 15.40
CA ILE A 152 20.53 18.40 15.52
C ILE A 152 19.98 17.63 14.31
N HIS A 153 20.90 17.06 13.54
CA HIS A 153 20.56 16.29 12.36
C HIS A 153 20.16 14.88 12.81
N THR A 154 18.86 14.57 12.78
CA THR A 154 18.29 13.26 13.16
C THR A 154 18.32 12.24 12.00
N GLY A 155 18.78 12.67 10.82
CA GLY A 155 18.98 11.84 9.62
C GLY A 155 20.13 12.38 8.77
N GLY A 156 20.69 11.52 7.92
CA GLY A 156 21.77 11.83 6.99
C GLY A 156 21.35 12.71 5.80
N SER A 157 20.04 12.86 5.53
CA SER A 157 19.54 13.66 4.40
C SER A 157 18.13 14.25 4.59
N HIS A 158 17.77 15.25 3.77
CA HIS A 158 16.39 15.78 3.68
C HIS A 158 15.36 14.73 3.24
N GLU A 159 15.79 13.74 2.47
CA GLU A 159 14.93 12.67 1.96
C GLU A 159 14.48 11.72 3.07
N GLU A 160 15.37 11.38 4.00
CA GLU A 160 15.06 10.57 5.17
C GLU A 160 14.01 11.25 6.06
N MET A 161 14.13 12.56 6.26
CA MET A 161 13.14 13.34 7.01
C MET A 161 11.77 13.35 6.33
N ALA A 162 11.71 13.41 5.00
CA ALA A 162 10.46 13.35 4.26
C ALA A 162 9.82 11.95 4.37
N GLN A 163 10.60 10.88 4.26
CA GLN A 163 10.13 9.51 4.46
C GLN A 163 9.60 9.28 5.87
N GLN A 164 10.28 9.85 6.88
CA GLN A 164 9.87 9.73 8.27
C GLN A 164 8.54 10.46 8.54
N LYS A 165 8.39 11.70 8.03
CA LYS A 165 7.12 12.45 8.14
C LYS A 165 5.96 11.72 7.47
N ASP A 166 6.21 11.12 6.31
CA ASP A 166 5.21 10.29 5.63
C ASP A 166 4.83 9.06 6.46
N MET A 167 5.79 8.37 7.07
CA MET A 167 5.50 7.23 7.95
C MET A 167 4.61 7.64 9.12
N PHE A 168 4.92 8.75 9.80
CA PHE A 168 4.08 9.27 10.88
C PHE A 168 2.67 9.64 10.42
N ALA A 169 2.52 10.23 9.23
CA ALA A 169 1.20 10.54 8.68
C ALA A 169 0.36 9.27 8.44
N ARG A 170 0.98 8.18 7.97
CA ARG A 170 0.30 6.89 7.80
C ARG A 170 -0.06 6.23 9.12
N VAL A 171 0.84 6.31 10.10
CA VAL A 171 0.59 5.84 11.47
C VAL A 171 -0.56 6.62 12.10
N ASP A 172 -0.63 7.95 11.93
CA ASP A 172 -1.76 8.75 12.39
C ASP A 172 -3.06 8.32 11.71
N ALA A 173 -3.04 8.18 10.39
CA ALA A 173 -4.22 7.77 9.63
C ALA A 173 -4.74 6.39 10.06
N VAL A 174 -3.86 5.39 10.18
CA VAL A 174 -4.27 4.02 10.51
C VAL A 174 -4.79 3.88 11.95
N THR A 175 -4.17 4.59 12.91
CA THR A 175 -4.60 4.55 14.32
C THR A 175 -5.93 5.29 14.51
N ARG A 176 -6.15 6.38 13.80
CA ARG A 176 -7.45 7.07 13.78
C ARG A 176 -8.53 6.24 13.11
N ALA A 177 -8.21 5.60 11.98
CA ALA A 177 -9.13 4.67 11.31
C ALA A 177 -9.55 3.53 12.25
N ALA A 178 -8.57 2.94 12.95
CA ALA A 178 -8.81 1.90 13.94
C ALA A 178 -9.75 2.38 15.06
N ALA A 179 -9.48 3.55 15.65
CA ALA A 179 -10.34 4.11 16.70
C ALA A 179 -11.78 4.39 16.21
N LEU A 180 -11.94 4.95 15.01
CA LEU A 180 -13.24 5.26 14.42
C LEU A 180 -14.02 4.01 14.03
N SER A 181 -13.33 2.94 13.61
CA SER A 181 -13.98 1.69 13.20
C SER A 181 -14.76 0.99 14.32
N ILE A 182 -14.48 1.34 15.57
CA ILE A 182 -15.12 0.78 16.76
C ILE A 182 -16.28 1.67 17.24
N ASP A 183 -16.36 2.91 16.75
CA ASP A 183 -17.42 3.85 17.13
C ASP A 183 -18.65 3.64 16.22
N PRO A 184 -19.76 3.06 16.75
CA PRO A 184 -20.95 2.79 15.94
C PRO A 184 -21.68 4.07 15.50
N SER A 185 -21.32 5.24 16.02
CA SER A 185 -21.89 6.53 15.61
C SER A 185 -21.22 7.13 14.37
N LYS A 186 -20.10 6.55 13.92
CA LYS A 186 -19.30 7.04 12.80
C LYS A 186 -19.64 6.28 11.52
N SER A 187 -19.55 6.99 10.39
CA SER A 187 -19.74 6.37 9.07
C SER A 187 -18.46 5.70 8.61
N ASP A 188 -18.59 4.55 7.95
CA ASP A 188 -17.48 3.84 7.30
C ASP A 188 -16.68 4.70 6.32
N LYS A 189 -17.29 5.76 5.77
CA LYS A 189 -16.62 6.67 4.83
C LYS A 189 -15.33 7.29 5.39
N GLU A 190 -15.37 7.78 6.64
CA GLU A 190 -14.18 8.40 7.26
C GLU A 190 -13.08 7.34 7.52
N VAL A 191 -13.48 6.12 7.86
CA VAL A 191 -12.56 4.98 8.04
C VAL A 191 -11.90 4.62 6.70
N VAL A 192 -12.68 4.53 5.62
CA VAL A 192 -12.19 4.25 4.27
C VAL A 192 -11.16 5.29 3.83
N GLU A 193 -11.46 6.59 3.97
CA GLU A 193 -10.57 7.68 3.59
C GLU A 193 -9.22 7.60 4.33
N LEU A 194 -9.25 7.34 5.64
CA LEU A 194 -8.02 7.21 6.44
C LEU A 194 -7.23 5.95 6.10
N VAL A 195 -7.90 4.82 5.85
CA VAL A 195 -7.23 3.59 5.39
C VAL A 195 -6.58 3.81 4.02
N SER A 196 -7.26 4.48 3.10
CA SER A 196 -6.69 4.85 1.80
C SER A 196 -5.48 5.76 1.95
N GLN A 197 -5.51 6.74 2.85
CA GLN A 197 -4.36 7.59 3.14
C GLN A 197 -3.18 6.78 3.69
N ALA A 198 -3.43 5.83 4.60
CA ALA A 198 -2.38 4.98 5.16
C ALA A 198 -1.73 4.06 4.11
N LEU A 199 -2.51 3.59 3.12
CA LEU A 199 -2.08 2.64 2.09
C LEU A 199 -1.60 3.30 0.79
N ASP A 200 -1.76 4.62 0.63
CA ASP A 200 -1.40 5.33 -0.60
C ASP A 200 0.05 5.08 -0.99
N ASN A 201 0.33 4.57 -2.20
CA ASN A 201 1.70 4.24 -2.64
C ASN A 201 2.49 3.32 -1.69
N ILE A 202 1.83 2.45 -0.91
CA ILE A 202 2.53 1.56 0.02
C ILE A 202 3.47 0.57 -0.69
N GLN A 203 3.22 0.30 -1.98
CA GLN A 203 4.04 -0.55 -2.84
C GLN A 203 5.50 -0.14 -2.88
N ARG A 204 5.82 1.15 -2.68
CA ARG A 204 7.21 1.65 -2.64
C ARG A 204 8.05 1.06 -1.50
N PHE A 205 7.40 0.43 -0.51
CA PHE A 205 8.04 -0.22 0.62
C PHE A 205 8.13 -1.75 0.47
N SER A 206 7.86 -2.29 -0.72
CA SER A 206 7.92 -3.75 -0.99
C SER A 206 9.33 -4.33 -0.85
N ASP A 207 10.36 -3.48 -0.83
CA ASP A 207 11.75 -3.85 -0.53
C ASP A 207 12.01 -4.02 0.97
N LYS A 208 11.23 -3.35 1.83
CA LYS A 208 11.35 -3.40 3.29
C LYS A 208 10.48 -4.49 3.92
N THR A 209 9.34 -4.81 3.31
CA THR A 209 8.44 -5.85 3.81
C THR A 209 7.70 -6.56 2.68
N ASN A 210 7.38 -7.84 2.87
CA ASN A 210 6.64 -8.62 1.89
C ASN A 210 5.14 -8.34 2.00
N LEU A 211 4.71 -7.23 1.42
CA LEU A 211 3.31 -6.77 1.40
C LEU A 211 2.38 -7.75 0.68
N ALA A 212 2.88 -8.48 -0.31
CA ALA A 212 2.10 -9.45 -1.07
C ALA A 212 1.73 -10.67 -0.22
N ASP A 213 2.68 -11.22 0.53
CA ASP A 213 2.43 -12.34 1.44
C ASP A 213 1.51 -11.91 2.59
N LEU A 214 1.70 -10.69 3.11
CA LEU A 214 0.83 -10.14 4.15
C LEU A 214 -0.62 -9.96 3.66
N ALA A 215 -0.80 -9.46 2.44
CA ALA A 215 -2.11 -9.36 1.80
C ALA A 215 -2.79 -10.74 1.65
N ASN A 216 -2.03 -11.74 1.23
CA ASN A 216 -2.54 -13.11 1.11
C ASN A 216 -2.94 -13.69 2.45
N LEU A 217 -2.16 -13.48 3.51
CA LEU A 217 -2.49 -13.94 4.85
C LEU A 217 -3.84 -13.36 5.32
N ILE A 218 -4.00 -12.04 5.21
CA ILE A 218 -5.18 -11.32 5.71
C ILE A 218 -6.44 -11.59 4.90
N CYS A 219 -6.31 -11.85 3.60
CA CYS A 219 -7.46 -12.18 2.76
C CYS A 219 -7.91 -13.64 2.88
N ASN A 220 -7.07 -14.54 3.40
CA ASN A 220 -7.37 -15.97 3.53
C ASN A 220 -7.70 -16.42 4.98
N ASP A 221 -7.47 -15.56 5.98
CA ASP A 221 -7.95 -15.72 7.37
C ASP A 221 -9.45 -15.39 7.52
#